data_AF-A0A3L8C2N1-F1
#
_entry.id   AF-A0A3L8C2N1-F1
#
_cell.length_a   1.000
_cell.length_b   1.000
_cell.length_c   1.000
_cell.angle_alpha   90.00
_cell.angle_beta   90.00
_cell.angle_gamma   90.00
#
_symmetry.space_group_name_H-M   'P 1'
#
loop_
_entity.id
_entity.type
_entity.pdbx_description
1 polymer ?
#
loop_
_entity_poly.entity_id
_entity_poly.type
_entity_poly.pdbx_seq_one_letter_code
_entity_poly.pdbx_strand_id
1 'polypeptide(L)'
;MSEPIHHSVVTLKENRFPLFSLVLVILAFCLTGYMAYLNYEITKVAGAQLIRAQQLQESAQSKILDQYAHFLYQRAEAERFERSFEVRQKHYADFMGALSDAWNSVGRKSRQDLDQALHQLAKSYYGLEPFMDSGSRLSMQKRITIFHNLAKQLIGYEQNKQGIIMADKTTMDRMIREFQEFLYPMLFEPGREEGKSSESGQAER
;
A
#
# COMPACT_ATOMS: atom_id res chain seq x y z
N MET A 1 -72.13 -82.10 62.47
CA MET A 1 -70.93 -81.58 63.14
C MET A 1 -69.93 -81.20 62.07
N SER A 2 -69.51 -79.96 62.10
CA SER A 2 -68.82 -79.21 61.06
C SER A 2 -67.32 -79.14 61.32
N GLU A 3 -66.51 -79.46 60.32
CA GLU A 3 -65.06 -79.17 60.30
C GLU A 3 -64.67 -78.47 58.98
N PRO A 4 -63.64 -77.60 59.01
CA PRO A 4 -63.73 -76.30 58.35
C PRO A 4 -63.01 -76.26 57.00
N ILE A 5 -63.55 -75.41 56.13
CA ILE A 5 -62.95 -75.03 54.85
C ILE A 5 -61.71 -74.16 55.16
N HIS A 6 -60.52 -74.67 54.86
CA HIS A 6 -59.30 -73.88 54.87
C HIS A 6 -59.33 -72.89 53.70
N HIS A 7 -59.78 -71.67 53.97
CA HIS A 7 -59.48 -70.55 53.08
C HIS A 7 -58.02 -70.15 53.31
N SER A 8 -57.16 -70.49 52.35
CA SER A 8 -55.83 -69.90 52.25
C SER A 8 -56.00 -68.40 51.98
N VAL A 9 -55.93 -67.60 53.03
CA VAL A 9 -55.77 -66.15 52.90
C VAL A 9 -54.38 -65.94 52.30
N VAL A 10 -54.33 -65.76 50.98
CA VAL A 10 -53.12 -65.30 50.28
C VAL A 10 -52.83 -63.91 50.82
N THR A 11 -51.88 -63.81 51.74
CA THR A 11 -51.46 -62.54 52.29
C THR A 11 -50.83 -61.69 51.19
N LEU A 12 -51.39 -60.50 50.94
CA LEU A 12 -50.90 -59.48 49.98
C LEU A 12 -49.47 -58.95 50.29
N LYS A 13 -48.70 -59.62 51.14
CA LYS A 13 -47.42 -59.14 51.67
C LYS A 13 -46.22 -59.56 50.80
N GLU A 14 -46.31 -60.65 50.04
CA GLU A 14 -45.18 -61.21 49.28
C GLU A 14 -44.91 -60.53 47.92
N ASN A 15 -45.90 -59.91 47.27
CA ASN A 15 -45.72 -59.30 45.94
C ASN A 15 -45.11 -57.88 45.96
N ARG A 16 -44.80 -57.31 47.12
CA ARG A 16 -44.30 -55.93 47.22
C ARG A 16 -42.85 -55.76 46.75
N PHE A 17 -42.02 -56.78 46.95
CA PHE A 17 -40.60 -56.72 46.59
C PHE A 17 -40.35 -56.71 45.07
N PRO A 18 -40.95 -57.61 44.26
CA PRO A 18 -40.78 -57.57 42.80
C PRO A 18 -41.45 -56.34 42.16
N LEU A 19 -42.59 -55.88 42.69
CA LEU A 19 -43.25 -54.65 42.21
C LEU A 19 -42.40 -53.40 42.51
N PHE A 20 -41.82 -53.30 43.70
CA PHE A 20 -40.94 -52.17 44.07
C PHE A 20 -39.64 -52.19 43.24
N SER A 21 -39.06 -53.37 43.02
CA SER A 21 -37.90 -53.54 42.13
C SER A 21 -38.22 -53.14 40.70
N LEU A 22 -39.38 -53.51 40.17
CA LEU A 22 -39.83 -53.14 38.82
C LEU A 22 -40.04 -51.62 38.70
N VAL A 23 -40.64 -50.97 39.71
CA VAL A 23 -40.77 -49.51 39.75
C VAL A 23 -39.40 -48.83 39.77
N LEU A 24 -38.44 -49.34 40.54
CA LEU A 24 -37.07 -48.81 40.55
C LEU A 24 -36.36 -48.97 39.20
N VAL A 25 -36.55 -50.10 38.51
CA VAL A 25 -35.99 -50.32 37.17
C VAL A 25 -36.60 -49.36 36.15
N ILE A 26 -37.92 -49.17 36.18
CA ILE A 26 -38.60 -48.19 35.30
C ILE A 26 -38.10 -46.77 35.61
N LEU A 27 -37.99 -46.41 36.89
CA LEU A 27 -37.49 -45.10 37.31
C LEU A 27 -36.04 -44.89 36.84
N ALA A 28 -35.18 -45.91 36.95
CA ALA A 28 -33.82 -45.87 36.45
C ALA A 28 -33.80 -45.66 34.93
N PHE A 29 -34.62 -46.39 34.17
CA PHE A 29 -34.74 -46.20 32.72
C PHE A 29 -35.21 -44.78 32.35
N CYS A 30 -36.21 -44.25 33.07
CA CYS A 30 -36.68 -42.88 32.86
C CYS A 30 -35.60 -41.84 33.17
N LEU A 31 -34.84 -42.02 34.26
CA LEU A 31 -33.74 -41.13 34.63
C LEU A 31 -32.59 -41.18 33.63
N THR A 32 -32.22 -42.37 33.15
CA THR A 32 -31.18 -42.52 32.12
C THR A 32 -31.62 -41.90 30.79
N GLY A 33 -32.87 -42.10 30.38
CA GLY A 33 -33.44 -41.46 29.19
C GLY A 33 -33.48 -39.93 29.30
N TYR A 34 -33.85 -39.41 30.46
CA TYR A 34 -33.85 -37.97 30.73
C TYR A 34 -32.44 -37.37 30.71
N MET A 35 -31.46 -38.06 31.31
CA MET A 35 -30.04 -37.65 31.25
C MET A 35 -29.50 -37.67 29.81
N ALA A 36 -29.85 -38.68 29.01
CA ALA A 36 -29.46 -38.75 27.61
C ALA A 36 -30.07 -37.59 26.79
N TYR A 37 -31.33 -37.25 27.04
CA TYR A 37 -32.01 -36.12 26.41
C TYR A 37 -31.36 -34.78 26.79
N LEU A 38 -31.09 -34.56 28.08
CA LEU A 38 -30.40 -33.34 28.54
C LEU A 38 -29.01 -33.22 27.92
N ASN A 39 -28.25 -34.32 27.86
CA ASN A 39 -26.92 -34.32 27.28
C ASN A 39 -26.98 -33.99 25.77
N TYR A 40 -27.97 -34.52 25.04
CA TYR A 40 -28.19 -34.20 23.63
C TYR A 40 -28.48 -32.71 23.42
N GLU A 41 -29.41 -32.11 24.18
CA GLU A 41 -29.74 -30.68 24.05
C GLU A 41 -28.55 -29.78 24.43
N ILE A 42 -27.83 -30.10 25.52
CA ILE A 42 -26.64 -29.35 25.92
C ILE A 42 -25.55 -29.42 24.83
N THR A 43 -25.31 -30.61 24.28
CA THR A 43 -24.27 -30.81 23.24
C THR A 43 -24.65 -30.11 21.93
N LYS A 44 -25.93 -30.10 21.55
CA LYS A 44 -26.45 -29.39 20.38
C LYS A 44 -26.26 -27.87 20.50
N VAL A 45 -26.58 -27.30 21.67
CA VAL A 45 -26.39 -25.86 21.93
C VAL A 45 -24.91 -25.51 21.99
N ALA A 46 -24.07 -26.32 22.65
CA ALA A 46 -22.63 -26.12 22.72
C ALA A 46 -21.96 -26.21 21.33
N GLY A 47 -22.36 -27.16 20.49
CA GLY A 47 -21.88 -27.28 19.12
C GLY A 47 -22.25 -26.08 18.25
N ALA A 48 -23.49 -25.60 18.36
CA ALA A 48 -23.93 -24.40 17.63
C ALA A 48 -23.19 -23.12 18.06
N GLN A 49 -22.88 -22.98 19.36
CA GLN A 49 -22.07 -21.89 19.87
C GLN A 49 -20.61 -21.98 19.41
N LEU A 50 -20.04 -23.19 19.39
CA LEU A 50 -18.68 -23.44 18.91
C LEU A 50 -18.53 -23.13 17.42
N ILE A 51 -19.49 -23.54 16.58
CA ILE A 51 -19.50 -23.22 15.14
C ILE A 51 -19.59 -21.71 14.92
N ARG A 52 -20.45 -21.00 15.65
CA ARG A 52 -20.52 -19.53 15.56
C ARG A 52 -19.21 -18.87 16.01
N ALA A 53 -18.60 -19.36 17.08
CA ALA A 53 -17.33 -18.85 17.56
C ALA A 53 -16.21 -19.07 16.53
N GLN A 54 -16.16 -20.24 15.89
CA GLN A 54 -15.24 -20.54 14.79
C GLN A 54 -15.46 -19.63 13.58
N GLN A 55 -16.70 -19.44 13.14
CA GLN A 55 -17.02 -18.54 12.02
C GLN A 55 -16.64 -17.08 12.32
N LEU A 56 -16.91 -16.61 13.54
CA LEU A 56 -16.49 -15.27 13.98
C LEU A 56 -14.97 -15.15 14.01
N GLN A 57 -14.27 -16.16 14.51
CA GLN A 57 -12.81 -16.20 14.54
C GLN A 57 -12.20 -16.20 13.13
N GLU A 58 -12.70 -17.02 12.21
CA GLU A 58 -12.27 -17.06 10.80
C GLU A 58 -12.47 -15.70 10.12
N SER A 59 -13.64 -15.07 10.31
CA SER A 59 -13.92 -13.75 9.75
C SER A 59 -13.06 -12.63 10.34
N ALA A 60 -12.65 -12.75 11.61
CA ALA A 60 -11.75 -11.80 12.24
C ALA A 60 -10.31 -11.99 11.73
N GLN A 61 -9.88 -13.24 11.56
CA GLN A 61 -8.57 -13.57 10.99
C GLN A 61 -8.45 -13.09 9.54
N SER A 62 -9.47 -13.29 8.70
CA SER A 62 -9.46 -12.82 7.32
C SER A 62 -9.36 -11.29 7.25
N LYS A 63 -10.13 -10.57 8.07
CA LYS A 63 -10.05 -9.09 8.14
C LYS A 63 -8.68 -8.59 8.57
N ILE A 64 -8.03 -9.26 9.53
CA ILE A 64 -6.66 -8.88 9.96
C ILE A 64 -5.65 -9.12 8.84
N LEU A 65 -5.77 -10.24 8.11
CA LEU A 65 -4.91 -10.53 6.97
C LEU A 65 -5.08 -9.49 5.85
N ASP A 66 -6.32 -9.12 5.53
CA ASP A 66 -6.61 -8.08 4.53
C ASP A 66 -6.04 -6.71 4.96
N GLN A 67 -6.21 -6.33 6.23
CA GLN A 67 -5.63 -5.09 6.78
C GLN A 67 -4.10 -5.10 6.73
N TYR A 68 -3.47 -6.24 7.04
CA TYR A 68 -2.03 -6.39 6.99
C TYR A 68 -1.50 -6.36 5.54
N ALA A 69 -2.18 -7.02 4.60
CA ALA A 69 -1.85 -6.96 3.18
C ALA A 69 -1.95 -5.52 2.64
N HIS A 70 -3.00 -4.79 3.00
CA HIS A 70 -3.15 -3.38 2.65
C HIS A 70 -2.04 -2.50 3.26
N PHE A 71 -1.69 -2.72 4.52
CA PHE A 71 -0.57 -2.03 5.17
C PHE A 71 0.78 -2.31 4.47
N LEU A 72 1.04 -3.57 4.13
CA LEU A 72 2.25 -3.96 3.39
C LEU A 72 2.30 -3.31 2.01
N TYR A 73 1.17 -3.24 1.31
CA TYR A 73 1.05 -2.57 0.02
C TYR A 73 1.38 -1.08 0.14
N GLN A 74 0.74 -0.38 1.09
CA GLN A 74 1.00 1.04 1.33
C GLN A 74 2.46 1.31 1.70
N ARG A 75 3.07 0.44 2.52
CA ARG A 75 4.48 0.55 2.88
C ARG A 75 5.40 0.34 1.69
N ALA A 76 5.11 -0.64 0.83
CA ALA A 76 5.87 -0.89 -0.38
C ALA A 76 5.73 0.26 -1.39
N GLU A 77 4.54 0.85 -1.51
CA GLU A 77 4.29 2.03 -2.34
C GLU A 77 5.10 3.23 -1.84
N ALA A 78 5.09 3.50 -0.53
CA ALA A 78 5.89 4.55 0.08
C ALA A 78 7.39 4.34 -0.14
N GLU A 79 7.91 3.12 0.03
CA GLU A 79 9.32 2.83 -0.18
C GLU A 79 9.74 2.97 -1.65
N ARG A 80 8.89 2.56 -2.60
CA ARG A 80 9.11 2.79 -4.04
C ARG A 80 9.10 4.28 -4.38
N PHE A 81 8.18 5.03 -3.79
CA PHE A 81 8.15 6.48 -3.92
C PHE A 81 9.44 7.12 -3.38
N GLU A 82 9.89 6.77 -2.18
CA GLU A 82 11.11 7.32 -1.56
C GLU A 82 12.35 7.05 -2.41
N ARG A 83 12.54 5.80 -2.88
CA ARG A 83 13.68 5.44 -3.74
C ARG A 83 13.67 6.21 -5.05
N SER A 84 12.52 6.32 -5.70
CA SER A 84 12.41 7.03 -6.97
C SER A 84 12.50 8.55 -6.77
N PHE A 85 12.02 9.08 -5.64
CA PHE A 85 12.13 10.48 -5.25
C PHE A 85 13.59 10.88 -5.03
N GLU A 86 14.39 10.10 -4.31
CA GLU A 86 15.81 10.39 -4.05
C GLU A 86 16.60 10.53 -5.36
N VAL A 87 16.35 9.61 -6.31
CA VAL A 87 16.97 9.65 -7.64
C VAL A 87 16.53 10.90 -8.42
N ARG A 88 15.23 11.20 -8.46
CA ARG A 88 14.71 12.41 -9.12
C ARG A 88 15.25 13.69 -8.49
N GLN A 89 15.30 13.75 -7.17
CA GLN A 89 15.80 14.89 -6.41
C GLN A 89 17.27 15.17 -6.73
N LYS A 90 18.09 14.11 -6.81
CA LYS A 90 19.50 14.23 -7.18
C LYS A 90 19.66 14.82 -8.59
N HIS A 91 18.96 14.25 -9.58
CA HIS A 91 19.04 14.75 -10.95
C HIS A 91 18.50 16.17 -11.12
N TYR A 92 17.44 16.51 -10.40
CA TYR A 92 16.91 17.87 -10.32
C TYR A 92 17.94 18.84 -9.73
N ALA A 93 18.56 18.48 -8.61
CA ALA A 93 19.57 19.31 -7.96
C ALA A 93 20.80 19.52 -8.86
N ASP A 94 21.28 18.46 -9.52
CA ASP A 94 22.38 18.53 -10.48
C ASP A 94 22.05 19.46 -11.66
N PHE A 95 20.80 19.42 -12.14
CA PHE A 95 20.33 20.26 -13.23
C PHE A 95 20.21 21.74 -12.84
N MET A 96 19.57 22.03 -11.71
CA MET A 96 19.43 23.39 -11.19
C MET A 96 20.78 23.99 -10.77
N GLY A 97 21.68 23.16 -10.23
CA GLY A 97 23.07 23.55 -9.95
C GLY A 97 23.80 23.99 -11.21
N ALA A 98 23.75 23.19 -12.28
CA ALA A 98 24.39 23.52 -13.55
C ALA A 98 23.81 24.79 -14.21
N LEU A 99 22.50 25.04 -14.08
CA LEU A 99 21.87 26.30 -14.50
C LEU A 99 22.43 27.51 -13.75
N SER A 100 22.54 27.39 -12.43
CA SER A 100 23.10 28.43 -11.57
C SER A 100 24.58 28.68 -11.88
N ASP A 101 25.35 27.62 -12.10
CA ASP A 101 26.77 27.73 -12.45
C ASP A 101 26.99 28.38 -13.81
N ALA A 102 26.15 28.07 -14.79
CA ALA A 102 26.17 28.72 -16.10
C ALA A 102 25.86 30.21 -15.97
N TRP A 103 24.84 30.56 -15.17
CA TRP A 103 24.50 31.95 -14.88
C TRP A 103 25.62 32.71 -14.17
N ASN A 104 26.22 32.12 -13.13
CA ASN A 104 27.34 32.70 -12.40
C ASN A 104 28.57 32.89 -13.31
N SER A 105 28.83 31.92 -14.20
CA SER A 105 29.91 32.00 -15.20
C SER A 105 29.70 33.14 -16.19
N VAL A 106 28.46 33.37 -16.63
CA VAL A 106 28.10 34.55 -17.42
C VAL A 106 28.35 35.84 -16.65
N GLY A 107 27.95 35.90 -15.37
CA GLY A 107 28.20 37.05 -14.50
C GLY A 107 29.69 37.38 -14.32
N ARG A 108 30.53 36.34 -14.15
CA ARG A 108 32.00 36.43 -14.03
C ARG A 108 32.72 36.61 -15.37
N LYS A 109 32.01 36.48 -16.49
CA LYS A 109 32.56 36.47 -17.86
C LYS A 109 33.61 35.36 -18.08
N SER A 110 33.47 34.23 -17.40
CA SER A 110 34.38 33.09 -17.54
C SER A 110 33.89 32.13 -18.62
N ARG A 111 34.59 32.08 -19.76
CA ARG A 111 34.21 31.20 -20.89
C ARG A 111 34.40 29.72 -20.57
N GLN A 112 35.50 29.38 -19.90
CA GLN A 112 35.82 28.00 -19.55
C GLN A 112 34.80 27.43 -18.55
N ASP A 113 34.48 28.18 -17.50
CA ASP A 113 33.49 27.75 -16.51
C ASP A 113 32.09 27.65 -17.13
N LEU A 114 31.75 28.55 -18.07
CA LEU A 114 30.48 28.48 -18.79
C LEU A 114 30.38 27.19 -19.62
N ASP A 115 31.40 26.86 -20.41
CA ASP A 115 31.37 25.66 -21.24
C ASP A 115 31.27 24.39 -20.38
N GLN A 116 31.95 24.35 -19.23
CA GLN A 116 31.83 23.26 -18.27
C GLN A 116 30.42 23.17 -17.67
N ALA A 117 29.85 24.29 -17.25
CA ALA A 117 28.49 24.34 -16.68
C ALA A 117 27.43 23.92 -17.70
N LEU A 118 27.55 24.36 -18.96
CA LEU A 118 26.65 23.97 -20.04
C LEU A 118 26.77 22.48 -20.38
N HIS A 119 27.99 21.92 -20.32
CA HIS A 119 28.18 20.47 -20.50
C HIS A 119 27.54 19.69 -19.35
N GLN A 120 27.73 20.12 -18.10
CA GLN A 120 27.11 19.50 -16.94
C GLN A 120 25.59 19.59 -16.98
N LEU A 121 25.04 20.70 -17.50
CA LEU A 121 23.61 20.90 -17.71
C LEU A 121 23.03 19.92 -18.74
N ALA A 122 23.75 19.70 -19.85
CA ALA A 122 23.35 18.70 -20.84
C ALA A 122 23.40 17.27 -20.25
N LYS A 123 24.42 16.97 -19.44
CA LYS A 123 24.55 15.67 -18.76
C LYS A 123 23.42 15.43 -17.75
N SER A 124 23.10 16.42 -16.92
CA SER A 124 22.03 16.30 -15.92
C SER A 124 20.65 16.21 -16.55
N TYR A 125 20.43 16.84 -17.71
CA TYR A 125 19.20 16.67 -18.50
C TYR A 125 18.94 15.19 -18.85
N TYR A 126 19.95 14.43 -19.28
CA TYR A 126 19.78 12.99 -19.57
C TYR A 126 19.41 12.17 -18.32
N GLY A 127 19.76 12.63 -17.12
CA GLY A 127 19.30 12.02 -15.87
C GLY A 127 17.82 12.30 -15.57
N LEU A 128 17.29 13.43 -16.05
CA LEU A 128 15.88 13.81 -15.90
C LEU A 128 14.99 13.24 -17.00
N GLU A 129 15.54 13.00 -18.19
CA GLU A 129 14.80 12.52 -19.36
C GLU A 129 13.87 11.32 -19.12
N PRO A 130 14.28 10.27 -18.37
CA PRO A 130 13.43 9.12 -18.11
C PRO A 130 12.12 9.45 -17.39
N PHE A 131 12.08 10.53 -16.62
CA PHE A 131 10.92 10.95 -15.83
C PHE A 131 9.98 11.91 -16.58
N MET A 132 10.35 12.28 -17.82
CA MET A 132 9.56 13.17 -18.68
C MET A 132 8.78 12.38 -19.74
N ASP A 133 7.57 12.82 -20.07
CA ASP A 133 6.87 12.40 -21.27
C ASP A 133 7.51 13.01 -22.53
N SER A 134 7.21 12.42 -23.71
CA SER A 134 7.81 12.84 -24.98
C SER A 134 7.60 14.33 -25.32
N GLY A 135 6.45 14.92 -24.97
CA GLY A 135 6.16 16.33 -25.19
C GLY A 135 7.00 17.22 -24.27
N SER A 136 7.08 16.85 -22.99
CA SER A 136 7.92 17.50 -21.99
C SER A 136 9.41 17.47 -22.37
N ARG A 137 9.91 16.33 -22.87
CA ARG A 137 11.31 16.21 -23.34
C ARG A 137 11.62 17.21 -24.44
N LEU A 138 10.77 17.30 -25.46
CA LEU A 138 10.95 18.22 -26.58
C LEU A 138 10.90 19.69 -26.12
N SER A 139 9.94 20.04 -25.27
CA SER A 139 9.83 21.38 -24.67
C SER A 139 11.11 21.74 -23.90
N MET A 140 11.62 20.80 -23.10
CA MET A 140 12.80 20.99 -22.28
C MET A 140 14.06 21.20 -23.11
N GLN A 141 14.28 20.38 -24.16
CA GLN A 141 15.41 20.54 -25.08
C GLN A 141 15.41 21.92 -25.76
N LYS A 142 14.24 22.39 -26.18
CA LYS A 142 14.10 23.74 -26.76
C LYS A 142 14.49 24.82 -25.75
N ARG A 143 13.98 24.73 -24.52
CA ARG A 143 14.29 25.68 -23.45
C ARG A 143 15.79 25.69 -23.10
N ILE A 144 16.40 24.51 -23.00
CA ILE A 144 17.85 24.35 -22.77
C ILE A 144 18.65 25.01 -23.90
N THR A 145 18.25 24.79 -25.16
CA THR A 145 18.92 25.38 -26.32
C THR A 145 18.84 26.91 -26.30
N ILE A 146 17.67 27.47 -25.97
CA ILE A 146 17.48 28.92 -25.82
C ILE A 146 18.40 29.46 -24.72
N PHE A 147 18.43 28.79 -23.56
CA PHE A 147 19.27 29.20 -22.42
C PHE A 147 20.76 29.17 -22.79
N HIS A 148 21.20 28.09 -23.43
CA HIS A 148 22.58 27.90 -23.89
C HIS A 148 23.01 29.01 -24.85
N ASN A 149 22.17 29.34 -25.83
CA ASN A 149 22.46 30.40 -26.79
C ASN A 149 22.53 31.77 -26.12
N LEU A 150 21.58 32.06 -25.22
CA LEU A 150 21.55 33.31 -24.46
C LEU A 150 22.79 33.47 -23.57
N ALA A 151 23.21 32.39 -22.88
CA ALA A 151 24.40 32.40 -22.04
C ALA A 151 25.68 32.67 -22.85
N LYS A 152 25.83 32.04 -24.02
CA LYS A 152 26.96 32.29 -24.93
C LYS A 152 26.95 33.71 -25.49
N GLN A 153 25.79 34.23 -25.86
CA GLN A 153 25.64 35.62 -26.33
C GLN A 153 26.07 36.61 -25.25
N LEU A 154 25.61 36.43 -24.01
CA LEU A 154 25.92 37.32 -22.88
C LEU A 154 27.41 37.35 -22.52
N ILE A 155 28.14 36.24 -22.72
CA ILE A 155 29.61 36.21 -22.56
C ILE A 155 30.34 36.88 -23.73
N GLY A 156 29.76 36.84 -24.94
CA GLY A 156 30.32 37.39 -26.16
C GLY A 156 30.13 38.90 -26.34
N TYR A 157 29.24 39.54 -25.57
CA TYR A 157 29.01 40.98 -25.65
C TYR A 157 30.21 41.78 -25.11
N GLU A 158 31.01 42.33 -26.02
CA GLU A 158 31.96 43.40 -25.74
C GLU A 158 31.21 44.68 -25.31
N GLN A 159 31.86 45.46 -24.45
CA GLN A 159 31.38 46.55 -23.56
C GLN A 159 30.41 47.63 -24.10
N ASN A 160 29.97 47.63 -25.37
CA ASN A 160 29.30 48.77 -26.00
C ASN A 160 27.75 48.78 -25.94
N LYS A 161 27.08 47.84 -25.24
CA LYS A 161 25.60 47.81 -25.17
C LYS A 161 25.07 47.42 -23.77
N GLN A 162 25.32 48.27 -22.76
CA GLN A 162 24.91 48.01 -21.36
C GLN A 162 23.40 47.78 -21.17
N GLY A 163 22.52 48.41 -21.95
CA GLY A 163 21.06 48.27 -21.81
C GLY A 163 20.51 46.89 -22.24
N ILE A 164 21.05 46.31 -23.31
CA ILE A 164 20.63 44.99 -23.81
C ILE A 164 21.11 43.88 -22.85
N ILE A 165 22.31 44.04 -22.29
CA ILE A 165 22.89 43.10 -21.33
C ILE A 165 22.03 42.95 -20.07
N MET A 166 21.38 44.02 -19.58
CA MET A 166 20.51 43.92 -18.40
C MET A 166 19.20 43.17 -18.70
N ALA A 167 18.57 43.40 -19.85
CA ALA A 167 17.35 42.70 -20.25
C ALA A 167 17.60 41.20 -20.46
N ASP A 168 18.71 40.84 -21.09
CA ASP A 168 19.11 39.45 -21.33
C ASP A 168 19.45 38.73 -20.02
N LYS A 169 20.04 39.44 -19.05
CA LYS A 169 20.26 38.96 -17.68
C LYS A 169 18.96 38.65 -16.96
N THR A 170 17.99 39.57 -16.97
CA THR A 170 16.66 39.30 -16.38
C THR A 170 15.93 38.16 -17.08
N THR A 171 16.21 37.94 -18.37
CA THR A 171 15.65 36.83 -19.14
C THR A 171 16.24 35.49 -18.66
N MET A 172 17.55 35.39 -18.42
CA MET A 172 18.15 34.18 -17.81
C MET A 172 17.55 33.89 -16.43
N ASP A 173 17.41 34.90 -15.57
CA ASP A 173 16.78 34.72 -14.24
C ASP A 173 15.33 34.23 -14.34
N ARG A 174 14.57 34.72 -15.33
CA ARG A 174 13.21 34.24 -15.60
C ARG A 174 13.23 32.78 -16.08
N MET A 175 14.14 32.43 -16.99
CA MET A 175 14.26 31.06 -17.49
C MET A 175 14.62 30.07 -16.39
N ILE A 176 15.49 30.41 -15.45
CA ILE A 176 15.81 29.55 -14.29
C ILE A 176 14.55 29.27 -13.47
N ARG A 177 13.70 30.28 -13.24
CA ARG A 177 12.40 30.08 -12.56
C ARG A 177 11.46 29.21 -13.37
N GLU A 178 11.35 29.44 -14.68
CA GLU A 178 10.52 28.61 -15.57
C GLU A 178 10.98 27.14 -15.56
N PHE A 179 12.28 26.87 -15.50
CA PHE A 179 12.81 25.51 -15.33
C PHE A 179 12.41 24.90 -13.99
N GLN A 180 12.50 25.67 -12.90
CA GLN A 180 12.09 25.23 -11.58
C GLN A 180 10.59 24.91 -11.52
N GLU A 181 9.74 25.80 -12.01
CA GLU A 181 8.28 25.62 -12.06
C GLU A 181 7.89 24.38 -12.86
N PHE A 182 8.62 24.09 -13.93
CA PHE A 182 8.38 22.92 -14.76
C PHE A 182 8.88 21.61 -14.13
N LEU A 183 10.08 21.59 -13.55
CA LEU A 183 10.72 20.37 -13.07
C LEU A 183 10.33 20.00 -11.63
N TYR A 184 9.99 20.97 -10.78
CA TYR A 184 9.70 20.71 -9.37
C TYR A 184 8.51 19.76 -9.15
N PRO A 185 7.37 19.88 -9.87
CA PRO A 185 6.25 18.94 -9.75
C PRO A 185 6.65 17.49 -10.06
N MET A 186 7.60 17.28 -10.98
CA MET A 186 8.08 15.95 -11.40
C MET A 186 8.72 15.15 -10.27
N LEU A 187 9.20 15.81 -9.21
CA LEU A 187 9.76 15.12 -8.05
C LEU A 187 8.72 14.23 -7.38
N PHE A 188 7.46 14.66 -7.39
CA PHE A 188 6.38 14.05 -6.62
C PHE A 188 5.46 13.15 -7.45
N GLU A 189 5.55 13.20 -8.78
CA GLU A 189 4.79 12.32 -9.65
C GLU A 189 5.68 11.14 -10.09
N PRO A 190 5.47 9.92 -9.54
CA PRO A 190 6.12 8.74 -10.10
C PRO A 190 5.65 8.60 -11.55
N GLY A 191 6.60 8.43 -12.49
CA GLY A 191 6.27 8.25 -13.89
C GLY A 191 5.21 7.17 -14.05
N ARG A 192 4.18 7.42 -14.88
CA ARG A 192 3.01 6.54 -15.09
C ARG A 192 3.33 5.07 -15.42
N GLU A 193 4.59 4.74 -15.70
CA GLU A 193 5.05 3.40 -16.05
C GLU A 193 5.47 2.54 -14.85
N GLU A 194 5.73 3.09 -13.66
CA GLU A 194 6.15 2.29 -12.49
C GLU A 194 5.04 1.38 -11.94
N GLY A 195 3.79 1.54 -12.39
CA GLY A 195 2.63 0.73 -12.01
C GLY A 195 2.13 -0.28 -13.05
N LYS A 196 2.66 -0.31 -14.28
CA LYS A 196 2.09 -1.15 -15.37
C LYS A 196 2.89 -2.41 -15.71
N SER A 197 4.06 -2.60 -15.14
CA SER A 197 4.98 -3.70 -15.50
C SER A 197 5.00 -4.88 -14.51
N SER A 198 3.89 -5.18 -13.81
CA SER A 198 3.81 -6.41 -12.98
C SER A 198 2.46 -7.13 -12.89
N GLU A 199 1.44 -6.80 -13.68
CA GLU A 199 0.15 -7.53 -13.66
C GLU A 199 -0.34 -8.07 -15.01
N SER A 200 0.51 -8.19 -16.03
CA SER A 200 0.14 -8.84 -17.30
C SER A 200 1.16 -9.90 -17.72
N GLY A 201 1.43 -10.82 -16.78
CA GLY A 201 2.34 -11.94 -16.96
C GLY A 201 1.72 -13.30 -16.67
N GLN A 202 0.52 -13.58 -17.19
CA GLN A 202 -0.03 -14.93 -17.38
C GLN A 202 -1.21 -14.82 -18.37
N ALA A 203 -0.94 -14.77 -19.67
CA ALA A 203 -0.85 -15.92 -20.57
C ALA A 203 -2.22 -16.62 -20.74
N GLU A 204 -3.03 -16.09 -21.66
CA GLU A 204 -4.09 -16.85 -22.33
C GLU A 204 -3.44 -18.07 -23.02
N ARG A 205 -3.84 -19.26 -22.59
CA ARG A 205 -3.78 -20.51 -23.34
C ARG A 205 -5.16 -21.13 -23.34
#